data_AF-A0A352FJY5-F1
#
_entry.id   AF-A0A352FJY5-F1
#
_cell.length_a   1.000
_cell.length_b   1.000
_cell.length_c   1.000
_cell.angle_alpha   90.00
_cell.angle_beta   90.00
_cell.angle_gamma   90.00
#
_symmetry.space_group_name_H-M   'P 1'
#
loop_
_entity.id
_entity.type
_entity.pdbx_description
1 polymer ?
#
loop_
_entity_poly.entity_id
_entity_poly.type
_entity_poly.pdbx_seq_one_letter_code
_entity_poly.pdbx_strand_id
1 'polypeptide(L)'
;MTLVLWLMWQYLNGKWWPRLFIDPKTGFPVKLDLQEKHYLWGQRHIEYVYTNWTQSGGVMVPGSSFMLADGKTEISETIGEVETVPVSTAPSLSLPEAPSQSEDTLPLFLQAIDPKVVPVGPKTYLLSNPGYTEAVTEIGRDIFLFDAAQGEERAKKDAAAIAKLFPGPRHVTLIVTDLAWPHVAGMRYWVANGATIIAHKAAQQFLQSVVDRRWTLAPDLLERRRKTARLKFVGVDASYSLAGGAVSVHPIDGIGSEVALIGYLVADHFLWASDYIQTASEPTLYTPEVWRAVQRVGLHPERTAAEHLPLTPWSKIEELQK
;
A
#
# COMPACT_ATOMS: atom_id res chain seq x y z
N MET A 1 -23.17 -22.81 35.92
CA MET A 1 -24.24 -23.53 35.19
C MET A 1 -24.28 -22.93 33.79
N THR A 2 -23.97 -23.77 32.81
CA THR A 2 -23.68 -23.47 31.42
C THR A 2 -24.89 -22.86 30.71
N LEU A 3 -24.75 -21.66 30.14
CA LEU A 3 -25.67 -21.18 29.10
C LEU A 3 -24.85 -20.96 27.83
N VAL A 4 -24.55 -22.08 27.17
CA VAL A 4 -24.16 -22.16 25.76
C VAL A 4 -25.46 -22.41 24.99
N LEU A 5 -26.02 -21.36 24.40
CA LEU A 5 -27.13 -21.35 23.44
C LEU A 5 -27.09 -19.93 22.88
N TRP A 6 -26.48 -19.64 21.73
CA TRP A 6 -26.93 -20.06 20.41
C TRP A 6 -25.78 -19.76 19.41
N LEU A 7 -25.09 -20.78 18.91
CA LEU A 7 -24.03 -20.61 17.89
C LEU A 7 -24.04 -21.83 16.96
N MET A 8 -25.20 -22.11 16.38
CA MET A 8 -25.36 -23.11 15.33
C MET A 8 -26.22 -22.53 14.18
N TRP A 9 -25.82 -21.35 13.71
CA TRP A 9 -26.36 -20.76 12.49
C TRP A 9 -25.35 -19.85 11.78
N GLN A 10 -24.06 -20.24 11.76
CA GLN A 10 -23.01 -19.40 11.15
C GLN A 10 -22.30 -20.06 9.95
N TYR A 11 -22.62 -21.30 9.60
CA TYR A 11 -21.87 -22.01 8.55
C TYR A 11 -22.55 -22.08 7.18
N LEU A 12 -23.74 -21.51 6.99
CA LEU A 12 -24.53 -21.80 5.79
C LEU A 12 -24.19 -20.99 4.53
N ASN A 13 -23.34 -19.94 4.60
CA ASN A 13 -23.08 -19.08 3.42
C ASN A 13 -21.61 -18.66 3.23
N GLY A 14 -20.64 -19.29 3.88
CA GLY A 14 -19.21 -18.93 3.73
C GLY A 14 -18.83 -17.51 4.20
N LYS A 15 -19.72 -16.84 4.93
CA LYS A 15 -19.47 -15.51 5.53
C LYS A 15 -19.05 -15.68 6.99
N TRP A 16 -17.85 -15.19 7.31
CA TRP A 16 -17.41 -15.01 8.69
C TRP A 16 -18.15 -13.82 9.28
N TRP A 17 -18.92 -14.06 10.34
CA TRP A 17 -19.61 -12.98 11.05
C TRP A 17 -18.68 -12.41 12.12
N PRO A 18 -18.60 -11.07 12.26
CA PRO A 18 -17.92 -10.46 13.39
C PRO A 18 -18.46 -11.01 14.73
N ARG A 19 -17.56 -11.28 15.67
CA ARG A 19 -17.88 -11.78 17.02
C ARG A 19 -17.52 -10.73 18.05
N LEU A 20 -18.52 -10.23 18.77
CA LEU A 20 -18.33 -9.33 19.90
C LEU A 20 -18.28 -10.13 21.21
N PHE A 21 -17.21 -9.96 21.98
CA PHE A 21 -17.00 -10.57 23.27
C PHE A 21 -17.28 -9.54 24.36
N ILE A 22 -18.07 -9.95 25.35
CA ILE A 22 -18.50 -9.12 26.48
C ILE A 22 -18.00 -9.75 27.78
N ASP A 23 -17.50 -8.94 28.72
CA ASP A 23 -17.21 -9.39 30.07
C ASP A 23 -18.54 -9.68 30.82
N PRO A 24 -18.79 -10.91 31.29
CA PRO A 24 -20.05 -11.26 31.95
C PRO A 24 -20.28 -10.54 33.28
N LYS A 25 -19.24 -9.95 33.90
CA LYS A 25 -19.38 -9.24 35.18
C LYS A 25 -19.81 -7.79 34.99
N THR A 26 -19.21 -7.09 34.04
CA THR A 26 -19.43 -5.66 33.82
C THR A 26 -20.35 -5.35 32.64
N GLY A 27 -20.52 -6.30 31.71
CA GLY A 27 -21.22 -6.07 30.44
C GLY A 27 -20.40 -5.27 29.42
N PHE A 28 -19.13 -4.98 29.70
CA PHE A 28 -18.29 -4.21 28.78
C PHE A 28 -17.79 -5.05 27.60
N PRO A 29 -17.72 -4.48 26.38
CA PRO A 29 -17.04 -5.13 25.28
C PRO A 29 -15.56 -5.27 25.60
N VAL A 30 -15.02 -6.46 25.43
CA VAL A 30 -13.60 -6.76 25.66
C VAL A 30 -12.86 -7.08 24.37
N LYS A 31 -13.59 -7.57 23.35
CA LYS A 31 -13.02 -7.84 22.03
C LYS A 31 -14.06 -7.80 20.91
N LEU A 32 -13.70 -7.29 19.74
CA LEU A 32 -14.36 -7.55 18.46
C LEU A 32 -13.43 -8.37 17.59
N ASP A 33 -13.89 -9.50 17.06
CA ASP A 33 -13.09 -10.48 16.32
C ASP A 33 -13.74 -10.77 14.97
N LEU A 34 -13.01 -10.55 13.88
CA LEU A 34 -13.54 -10.66 12.53
C LEU A 34 -12.48 -11.11 11.53
N GLN A 35 -12.93 -11.59 10.38
CA GLN A 35 -12.06 -11.86 9.25
C GLN A 35 -12.41 -10.91 8.11
N GLU A 36 -11.40 -10.24 7.57
CA GLU A 36 -11.56 -9.29 6.46
C GLU A 36 -10.69 -9.65 5.25
N LYS A 37 -11.04 -9.09 4.10
CA LYS A 37 -10.21 -9.13 2.90
C LYS A 37 -9.19 -7.99 2.97
N HIS A 38 -7.98 -8.23 2.48
CA HIS A 38 -6.93 -7.20 2.41
C HIS A 38 -6.18 -7.29 1.08
N TYR A 39 -5.90 -6.13 0.47
CA TYR A 39 -5.29 -6.04 -0.85
C TYR A 39 -3.87 -6.62 -0.94
N LEU A 40 -3.08 -6.55 0.14
CA LEU A 40 -1.74 -7.14 0.20
C LEU A 40 -1.72 -8.56 0.80
N TRP A 41 -2.65 -8.85 1.74
CA TRP A 41 -2.56 -10.03 2.61
C TRP A 41 -3.61 -11.10 2.31
N GLY A 42 -4.53 -10.82 1.38
CA GLY A 42 -5.62 -11.71 0.97
C GLY A 42 -6.73 -11.73 2.01
N GLN A 43 -6.57 -12.54 3.06
CA GLN A 43 -7.48 -12.56 4.19
C GLN A 43 -6.71 -12.38 5.50
N ARG A 44 -7.23 -11.52 6.37
CA ARG A 44 -6.64 -11.23 7.69
C ARG A 44 -7.64 -11.54 8.78
N HIS A 45 -7.14 -12.08 9.88
CA HIS A 45 -7.88 -12.15 11.13
C HIS A 45 -7.60 -10.87 11.91
N ILE A 46 -8.64 -10.10 12.19
CA ILE A 46 -8.57 -8.83 12.91
C ILE A 46 -9.21 -9.00 14.29
N GLU A 47 -8.55 -8.46 15.30
CA GLU A 47 -9.07 -8.38 16.66
C GLU A 47 -8.93 -6.94 17.17
N TYR A 48 -10.05 -6.32 17.56
CA TYR A 48 -10.02 -5.11 18.37
C TYR A 48 -10.16 -5.51 19.83
N VAL A 49 -9.19 -5.18 20.68
CA VAL A 49 -9.19 -5.51 22.11
C VAL A 49 -9.33 -4.23 22.91
N TYR A 50 -10.27 -4.21 23.86
CA TYR A 50 -10.59 -3.05 24.70
C TYR A 50 -10.22 -3.34 26.15
N THR A 51 -9.45 -2.44 26.76
CA THR A 51 -8.92 -2.63 28.12
C THR A 51 -8.98 -1.34 28.92
N ASN A 52 -8.65 -1.44 30.22
CA ASN A 52 -8.49 -0.30 31.12
C ASN A 52 -9.70 0.63 31.12
N TRP A 53 -10.91 0.08 31.28
CA TRP A 53 -12.14 0.85 31.30
C TRP A 53 -12.10 1.92 32.41
N THR A 54 -12.28 3.19 32.02
CA THR A 54 -12.28 4.34 32.92
C THR A 54 -13.63 5.04 32.89
N GLN A 55 -13.94 5.76 33.97
CA GLN A 55 -15.16 6.54 34.10
C GLN A 55 -14.86 8.00 33.79
N SER A 56 -15.66 8.63 32.93
CA SER A 56 -15.66 10.08 32.71
C SER A 56 -17.09 10.59 32.57
N GLY A 57 -17.47 11.61 33.34
CA GLY A 57 -18.82 12.19 33.28
C GLY A 57 -19.97 11.19 33.49
N GLY A 58 -19.74 10.10 34.22
CA GLY A 58 -20.72 9.02 34.41
C GLY A 58 -20.78 7.96 33.30
N VAL A 59 -19.97 8.10 32.25
CA VAL A 59 -19.85 7.15 31.13
C VAL A 59 -18.59 6.32 31.30
N MET A 60 -18.68 5.03 30.96
CA MET A 60 -17.52 4.13 30.91
C MET A 60 -16.95 4.10 29.50
N VAL A 61 -15.65 4.34 29.38
CA VAL A 61 -14.92 4.32 28.10
C VAL A 61 -13.67 3.46 28.20
N PRO A 62 -13.26 2.76 27.13
CA PRO A 62 -12.04 1.96 27.16
C PRO A 62 -10.83 2.89 27.23
N GLY A 63 -10.03 2.81 28.29
CA GLY A 63 -8.82 3.63 28.42
C GLY A 63 -7.73 3.23 27.44
N SER A 64 -7.77 2.02 26.89
CA SER A 64 -6.89 1.60 25.81
C SER A 64 -7.58 0.65 24.82
N SER A 65 -7.26 0.79 23.55
CA SER A 65 -7.70 -0.08 22.45
C SER A 65 -6.49 -0.57 21.65
N PHE A 66 -6.59 -1.81 21.18
CA PHE A 66 -5.57 -2.42 20.32
C PHE A 66 -6.25 -3.01 19.09
N MET A 67 -5.72 -2.76 17.91
CA MET A 67 -6.05 -3.54 16.70
C MET A 67 -4.92 -4.52 16.46
N LEU A 68 -5.23 -5.80 16.51
CA LEU A 68 -4.34 -6.87 16.13
C LEU A 68 -4.72 -7.38 14.74
N ALA A 69 -3.73 -7.69 13.92
CA ALA A 69 -3.90 -8.38 12.67
C ALA A 69 -3.04 -9.65 12.64
N ASP A 70 -3.66 -10.79 12.34
CA ASP A 70 -3.04 -12.11 12.36
C ASP A 70 -2.25 -12.37 13.67
N GLY A 71 -2.80 -11.92 14.80
CA GLY A 71 -2.22 -12.07 16.14
C GLY A 71 -1.12 -11.09 16.52
N LYS A 72 -0.80 -10.09 15.67
CA LYS A 72 0.19 -9.04 15.98
C LYS A 72 -0.50 -7.69 16.15
N THR A 73 -0.13 -6.95 17.19
CA THR A 73 -0.61 -5.58 17.38
C THR A 73 -0.10 -4.66 16.28
N GLU A 74 -1.02 -3.99 15.59
CA GLU A 74 -0.71 -2.99 14.56
C GLU A 74 -1.06 -1.58 14.99
N ILE A 75 -2.16 -1.42 15.71
CA ILE A 75 -2.58 -0.13 16.28
C ILE A 75 -2.71 -0.30 17.78
N SER A 76 -2.18 0.66 18.52
CA SER A 76 -2.32 0.78 19.97
C SER A 76 -2.69 2.22 20.29
N GLU A 77 -3.85 2.39 20.92
CA GLU A 77 -4.38 3.69 21.30
C GLU A 77 -4.59 3.70 22.82
N THR A 78 -4.30 4.85 23.42
CA THR A 78 -4.60 5.11 24.82
C THR A 78 -5.34 6.43 24.90
N ILE A 79 -6.50 6.42 25.55
CA ILE A 79 -7.28 7.62 25.75
C ILE A 79 -6.63 8.41 26.89
N GLY A 80 -6.19 9.64 26.58
CA GLY A 80 -5.58 10.55 27.55
C GLY A 80 -6.63 11.31 28.36
N GLU A 81 -7.32 12.25 27.70
CA GLU A 81 -8.39 13.04 28.31
C GLU A 81 -9.74 12.73 27.65
N VAL A 82 -10.80 12.73 28.45
CA VAL A 82 -12.16 12.48 27.99
C VAL A 82 -13.02 13.68 28.36
N GLU A 83 -13.41 14.45 27.35
CA GLU A 83 -14.38 15.52 27.48
C GLU A 83 -15.78 15.03 27.10
N THR A 84 -16.77 15.31 27.94
CA THR A 84 -18.17 15.05 27.63
C THR A 84 -18.83 16.31 27.09
N VAL A 85 -19.45 16.22 25.91
CA VAL A 85 -20.24 17.31 25.33
C VAL A 85 -21.73 17.12 25.60
N PRO A 86 -22.55 18.20 25.62
CA PRO A 86 -24.00 18.07 25.76
C PRO A 86 -24.60 17.17 24.67
N VAL A 87 -25.59 16.36 25.00
CA VAL A 87 -26.25 15.47 24.01
C VAL A 87 -26.83 16.24 22.82
N SER A 88 -27.24 17.50 23.03
CA SER A 88 -27.74 18.38 21.97
C SER A 88 -26.70 18.77 20.91
N THR A 89 -25.40 18.59 21.22
CA THR A 89 -24.30 18.81 20.27
C THR A 89 -23.76 17.51 19.70
N ALA A 90 -24.25 16.35 20.16
CA ALA A 90 -23.84 15.07 19.61
C ALA A 90 -24.46 14.88 18.21
N PRO A 91 -23.71 14.34 17.24
CA PRO A 91 -24.30 13.92 15.98
C PRO A 91 -25.35 12.83 16.22
N SER A 92 -26.34 12.73 15.34
CA SER A 92 -27.39 11.73 15.45
C SER A 92 -26.80 10.31 15.49
N LEU A 93 -27.27 9.48 16.42
CA LEU A 93 -26.96 8.04 16.49
C LEU A 93 -27.85 7.20 15.57
N SER A 94 -28.78 7.84 14.85
CA SER A 94 -29.52 7.16 13.79
C SER A 94 -28.53 6.63 12.77
N LEU A 95 -28.58 5.32 12.50
CA LEU A 95 -27.90 4.78 11.33
C LEU A 95 -28.37 5.59 10.12
N PRO A 96 -27.45 6.08 9.27
CA PRO A 96 -27.86 6.70 8.02
C PRO A 96 -28.74 5.72 7.25
N GLU A 97 -29.66 6.23 6.42
CA GLU A 97 -30.32 5.37 5.44
C GLU A 97 -29.23 4.57 4.71
N ALA A 98 -29.48 3.28 4.51
CA ALA A 98 -28.53 2.40 3.85
C ALA A 98 -28.06 3.10 2.56
N PRO A 99 -26.73 3.26 2.37
CA PRO A 99 -26.22 4.05 1.27
C PRO A 99 -26.81 3.54 -0.05
N SER A 100 -27.14 4.46 -0.96
CA SER A 100 -27.63 4.12 -2.30
C SER A 100 -26.61 3.31 -3.11
N GLN A 101 -25.34 3.37 -2.71
CA GLN A 101 -24.26 2.52 -3.19
C GLN A 101 -24.14 1.27 -2.32
N SER A 102 -24.02 0.11 -2.96
CA SER A 102 -23.74 -1.16 -2.28
C SER A 102 -22.50 -1.01 -1.38
N GLU A 103 -22.54 -1.59 -0.17
CA GLU A 103 -21.39 -1.72 0.73
C GLU A 103 -20.17 -2.38 0.06
N ASP A 104 -20.37 -3.12 -1.04
CA ASP A 104 -19.30 -3.75 -1.82
C ASP A 104 -18.63 -2.79 -2.83
N THR A 105 -19.13 -1.55 -2.97
CA THR A 105 -18.55 -0.57 -3.89
C THR A 105 -17.29 0.04 -3.28
N LEU A 106 -16.13 -0.32 -3.81
CA LEU A 106 -14.86 0.27 -3.39
C LEU A 106 -14.86 1.79 -3.63
N PRO A 107 -14.23 2.59 -2.74
CA PRO A 107 -13.95 3.99 -3.02
C PRO A 107 -13.22 4.16 -4.36
N LEU A 108 -13.48 5.26 -5.09
CA LEU A 108 -12.92 5.48 -6.43
C LEU A 108 -11.39 5.33 -6.47
N PHE A 109 -10.70 5.80 -5.43
CA PHE A 109 -9.25 5.69 -5.28
C PHE A 109 -8.73 4.26 -5.00
N LEU A 110 -9.61 3.26 -4.87
CA LEU A 110 -9.30 1.82 -4.75
C LEU A 110 -9.93 1.00 -5.88
N GLN A 111 -10.70 1.63 -6.77
CA GLN A 111 -11.32 0.93 -7.89
C GLN A 111 -10.28 0.63 -8.97
N ALA A 112 -10.39 -0.58 -9.54
CA ALA A 112 -9.59 -1.00 -10.68
C ALA A 112 -10.10 -0.40 -12.00
N ILE A 113 -9.95 0.92 -12.13
CA ILE A 113 -10.25 1.65 -13.36
C ILE A 113 -9.05 1.63 -14.31
N ASP A 114 -9.30 1.83 -15.61
CA ASP A 114 -8.21 1.95 -16.58
C ASP A 114 -7.33 3.17 -16.21
N PRO A 115 -6.00 3.02 -16.14
CA PRO A 115 -5.13 4.13 -15.77
C PRO A 115 -5.10 5.17 -16.89
N LYS A 116 -5.05 6.44 -16.50
CA LYS A 116 -4.68 7.55 -17.37
C LYS A 116 -3.19 7.43 -17.68
N VAL A 117 -2.87 7.32 -18.96
CA VAL A 117 -1.49 7.33 -19.44
C VAL A 117 -1.02 8.78 -19.61
N VAL A 118 0.08 9.14 -18.94
CA VAL A 118 0.70 10.46 -19.06
C VAL A 118 2.11 10.30 -19.63
N PRO A 119 2.44 10.89 -20.79
CA PRO A 119 3.79 10.80 -21.34
C PRO A 119 4.78 11.57 -20.48
N VAL A 120 5.89 10.92 -20.15
CA VAL A 120 7.10 11.55 -19.63
C VAL A 120 8.07 11.67 -20.79
N GLY A 121 8.47 10.55 -21.37
CA GLY A 121 9.43 10.45 -22.46
C GLY A 121 8.87 9.81 -23.72
N PRO A 122 9.72 9.61 -24.75
CA PRO A 122 9.37 8.81 -25.92
C PRO A 122 8.97 7.37 -25.58
N LYS A 123 9.53 6.81 -24.49
CA LYS A 123 9.33 5.43 -24.04
C LYS A 123 8.99 5.31 -22.57
N THR A 124 8.72 6.43 -21.90
CA THR A 124 8.44 6.49 -20.46
C THR A 124 7.09 7.15 -20.23
N TYR A 125 6.25 6.50 -19.42
CA TYR A 125 4.90 6.94 -19.14
C TYR A 125 4.60 6.81 -17.65
N LEU A 126 3.66 7.63 -17.16
CA LEU A 126 3.00 7.40 -15.89
C LEU A 126 1.65 6.71 -16.14
N LEU A 127 1.32 5.75 -15.29
CA LEU A 127 0.03 5.08 -15.23
C LEU A 127 -0.69 5.57 -13.97
N SER A 128 -1.59 6.53 -14.14
CA SER A 128 -2.19 7.26 -13.01
C SER A 128 -3.67 6.93 -12.87
N ASN A 129 -4.13 6.72 -11.64
CA ASN A 129 -5.54 6.74 -11.29
C ASN A 129 -5.77 7.71 -10.11
N PRO A 130 -7.03 7.91 -9.65
CA PRO A 130 -7.34 8.85 -8.59
C PRO A 130 -6.63 8.61 -7.25
N GLY A 131 -6.11 7.41 -7.00
CA GLY A 131 -5.36 7.10 -5.77
C GLY A 131 -3.85 7.20 -5.97
N TYR A 132 -3.34 6.57 -7.02
CA TYR A 132 -1.93 6.18 -7.13
C TYR A 132 -1.42 6.26 -8.56
N THR A 133 -0.13 6.54 -8.69
CA THR A 133 0.57 6.68 -9.96
C THR A 133 1.76 5.74 -9.96
N GLU A 134 1.99 5.04 -11.08
CA GLU A 134 3.17 4.22 -11.29
C GLU A 134 3.95 4.78 -12.48
N ALA A 135 5.28 4.61 -12.50
CA ALA A 135 6.08 4.93 -13.69
C ALA A 135 6.46 3.65 -14.44
N VAL A 136 6.46 3.72 -15.77
CA VAL A 136 6.88 2.60 -16.62
C VAL A 136 7.74 3.08 -17.78
N THR A 137 8.78 2.34 -18.11
CA THR A 137 9.60 2.59 -19.31
C THR A 137 9.99 1.31 -20.05
N GLU A 138 10.14 1.42 -21.37
CA GLU A 138 10.66 0.35 -22.23
C GLU A 138 12.12 0.65 -22.61
N ILE A 139 13.00 -0.32 -22.36
CA ILE A 139 14.40 -0.25 -22.81
C ILE A 139 14.76 -1.58 -23.48
N GLY A 140 14.96 -1.54 -24.80
CA GLY A 140 15.17 -2.75 -25.59
C GLY A 140 13.95 -3.68 -25.51
N ARG A 141 14.12 -4.86 -24.92
CA ARG A 141 13.06 -5.86 -24.73
C ARG A 141 12.49 -5.92 -23.31
N ASP A 142 12.97 -5.06 -22.43
CA ASP A 142 12.63 -5.06 -21.03
C ASP A 142 11.70 -3.87 -20.70
N ILE A 143 10.77 -4.13 -19.78
CA ILE A 143 9.90 -3.15 -19.16
C ILE A 143 10.38 -2.95 -17.73
N PHE A 144 10.64 -1.70 -17.35
CA PHE A 144 10.89 -1.31 -15.98
C PHE A 144 9.65 -0.61 -15.45
N LEU A 145 9.01 -1.23 -14.46
CA LEU A 145 7.85 -0.70 -13.76
C LEU A 145 8.30 -0.28 -12.35
N PHE A 146 7.94 0.92 -11.94
CA PHE A 146 8.25 1.45 -10.61
C PHE A 146 6.97 1.42 -9.77
N ASP A 147 7.02 0.64 -8.68
CA ASP A 147 5.92 0.29 -7.78
C ASP A 147 4.75 -0.48 -8.43
N ALA A 148 3.87 -1.03 -7.59
CA ALA A 148 2.75 -1.87 -8.01
C ALA A 148 1.56 -1.68 -7.05
N ALA A 149 0.73 -0.69 -7.33
CA ALA A 149 -0.26 -0.16 -6.42
C ALA A 149 -1.56 -1.00 -6.33
N GLN A 150 -2.28 -0.83 -5.22
CA GLN A 150 -3.68 -1.21 -4.93
C GLN A 150 -4.11 -2.69 -5.05
N GLY A 151 -3.32 -3.58 -5.65
CA GLY A 151 -3.61 -5.02 -5.70
C GLY A 151 -3.76 -5.60 -7.11
N GLU A 152 -4.15 -6.88 -7.18
CA GLU A 152 -4.22 -7.64 -8.44
C GLU A 152 -5.11 -6.96 -9.49
N GLU A 153 -6.27 -6.43 -9.11
CA GLU A 153 -7.20 -5.86 -10.09
C GLU A 153 -6.64 -4.59 -10.74
N ARG A 154 -5.92 -3.75 -9.98
CA ARG A 154 -5.18 -2.60 -10.51
C ARG A 154 -4.06 -3.07 -11.43
N ALA A 155 -3.21 -3.99 -10.96
CA ALA A 155 -2.09 -4.51 -11.74
C ALA A 155 -2.50 -5.14 -13.10
N LYS A 156 -3.69 -5.75 -13.19
CA LYS A 156 -4.26 -6.22 -14.47
C LYS A 156 -4.52 -5.06 -15.46
N LYS A 157 -5.00 -3.92 -14.96
CA LYS A 157 -5.26 -2.73 -15.78
C LYS A 157 -3.94 -2.11 -16.25
N ASP A 158 -2.95 -2.02 -15.36
CA ASP A 158 -1.62 -1.51 -15.73
C ASP A 158 -0.95 -2.43 -16.76
N ALA A 159 -1.01 -3.76 -16.57
CA ALA A 159 -0.49 -4.72 -17.54
C ALA A 159 -1.16 -4.60 -18.92
N ALA A 160 -2.47 -4.37 -18.96
CA ALA A 160 -3.20 -4.14 -20.21
C ALA A 160 -2.78 -2.81 -20.88
N ALA A 161 -2.54 -1.75 -20.10
CA ALA A 161 -2.04 -0.48 -20.63
C ALA A 161 -0.60 -0.62 -21.16
N ILE A 162 0.29 -1.28 -20.41
CA ILE A 162 1.68 -1.57 -20.79
C ILE A 162 1.73 -2.37 -22.09
N ALA A 163 0.88 -3.39 -22.24
CA ALA A 163 0.83 -4.20 -23.47
C ALA A 163 0.40 -3.38 -24.71
N LYS A 164 -0.45 -2.35 -24.53
CA LYS A 164 -0.84 -1.42 -25.60
C LYS A 164 0.29 -0.45 -25.95
N LEU A 165 1.01 0.05 -24.94
CA LEU A 165 2.14 0.97 -25.12
C LEU A 165 3.34 0.28 -25.78
N PHE A 166 3.61 -0.96 -25.39
CA PHE A 166 4.82 -1.70 -25.74
C PHE A 166 4.48 -3.10 -26.28
N PRO A 167 4.00 -3.20 -27.53
CA PRO A 167 3.57 -4.48 -28.09
C PRO A 167 4.73 -5.48 -28.21
N GLY A 168 4.40 -6.78 -28.08
CA GLY A 168 5.33 -7.90 -28.21
C GLY A 168 5.76 -8.53 -26.87
N PRO A 169 6.50 -9.65 -26.89
CA PRO A 169 6.97 -10.32 -25.68
C PRO A 169 8.05 -9.49 -24.96
N ARG A 170 7.79 -9.15 -23.69
CA ARG A 170 8.66 -8.34 -22.83
C ARG A 170 8.97 -9.04 -21.51
N HIS A 171 10.16 -8.80 -20.98
CA HIS A 171 10.44 -9.13 -19.57
C HIS A 171 10.09 -7.93 -18.70
N VAL A 172 9.42 -8.18 -17.58
CA VAL A 172 9.08 -7.12 -16.63
C VAL A 172 10.05 -7.19 -15.46
N THR A 173 10.66 -6.05 -15.16
CA THR A 173 11.38 -5.78 -13.92
C THR A 173 10.54 -4.80 -13.12
N LEU A 174 10.02 -5.26 -11.98
CA LEU A 174 9.30 -4.41 -11.02
C LEU A 174 10.32 -3.91 -9.99
N ILE A 175 10.51 -2.59 -9.97
CA ILE A 175 11.33 -1.87 -9.00
C ILE A 175 10.40 -1.40 -7.89
N VAL A 176 10.43 -2.08 -6.76
CA VAL A 176 9.69 -1.70 -5.55
C VAL A 176 10.53 -0.69 -4.79
N THR A 177 10.08 0.56 -4.81
CA THR A 177 10.77 1.69 -4.19
C THR A 177 10.20 2.08 -2.84
N ASP A 178 8.96 1.67 -2.55
CA ASP A 178 8.30 1.81 -1.25
C ASP A 178 7.63 0.50 -0.79
N LEU A 179 7.58 0.27 0.53
CA LEU A 179 6.98 -0.90 1.16
C LEU A 179 5.61 -0.64 1.78
N ALA A 180 5.12 0.61 1.74
CA ALA A 180 3.75 0.89 2.14
C ALA A 180 2.79 -0.03 1.37
N TRP A 181 1.86 -0.68 2.10
CA TRP A 181 1.00 -1.70 1.50
C TRP A 181 0.26 -1.22 0.23
N PRO A 182 -0.24 0.04 0.11
CA PRO A 182 -0.98 0.42 -1.08
C PRO A 182 -0.08 0.58 -2.31
N HIS A 183 1.23 0.74 -2.17
CA HIS A 183 2.18 0.92 -3.28
C HIS A 183 2.80 -0.40 -3.76
N VAL A 184 2.65 -1.47 -2.98
CA VAL A 184 3.22 -2.80 -3.30
C VAL A 184 2.17 -3.93 -3.39
N ALA A 185 0.89 -3.65 -3.11
CA ALA A 185 -0.18 -4.64 -3.13
C ALA A 185 -0.32 -5.41 -4.46
N GLY A 186 -0.01 -4.78 -5.59
CA GLY A 186 -0.06 -5.37 -6.92
C GLY A 186 1.11 -6.33 -7.23
N MET A 187 2.17 -6.35 -6.42
CA MET A 187 3.41 -7.11 -6.68
C MET A 187 3.16 -8.60 -6.94
N ARG A 188 2.19 -9.22 -6.23
CA ARG A 188 1.89 -10.66 -6.39
C ARG A 188 1.45 -10.99 -7.81
N TYR A 189 0.71 -10.11 -8.48
CA TYR A 189 0.32 -10.28 -9.88
C TYR A 189 1.54 -10.32 -10.81
N TRP A 190 2.51 -9.43 -10.60
CA TRP A 190 3.74 -9.37 -11.39
C TRP A 190 4.64 -10.59 -11.16
N VAL A 191 4.78 -11.05 -9.92
CA VAL A 191 5.48 -12.29 -9.58
C VAL A 191 4.83 -13.50 -10.27
N ALA A 192 3.50 -13.57 -10.29
CA ALA A 192 2.77 -14.66 -10.95
C ALA A 192 2.94 -14.68 -12.48
N ASN A 193 3.34 -13.56 -13.07
CA ASN A 193 3.69 -13.42 -14.48
C ASN A 193 5.21 -13.47 -14.73
N GLY A 194 6.00 -13.78 -13.71
CA GLY A 194 7.42 -14.09 -13.84
C GLY A 194 8.36 -12.89 -13.80
N ALA A 195 7.88 -11.72 -13.35
CA ALA A 195 8.68 -10.52 -13.20
C ALA A 195 9.89 -10.72 -12.26
N THR A 196 10.98 -10.00 -12.53
CA THR A 196 12.09 -9.83 -11.58
C THR A 196 11.75 -8.67 -10.66
N ILE A 197 11.94 -8.86 -9.36
CA ILE A 197 11.69 -7.84 -8.34
C ILE A 197 13.01 -7.26 -7.90
N ILE A 198 13.16 -5.95 -8.02
CA ILE A 198 14.29 -5.18 -7.48
C ILE A 198 13.75 -4.33 -6.34
N ALA A 199 14.39 -4.40 -5.18
CA ALA A 199 14.08 -3.52 -4.06
C ALA A 199 15.32 -3.36 -3.17
N HIS A 200 15.21 -2.52 -2.14
CA HIS A 200 16.26 -2.46 -1.14
C HIS A 200 16.47 -3.84 -0.48
N LYS A 201 17.72 -4.25 -0.20
CA LYS A 201 18.02 -5.60 0.29
C LYS A 201 17.26 -5.96 1.58
N ALA A 202 17.03 -4.97 2.44
CA ALA A 202 16.32 -5.16 3.71
C ALA A 202 14.82 -5.48 3.50
N ALA A 203 14.26 -5.17 2.32
CA ALA A 203 12.88 -5.49 1.98
C ALA A 203 12.63 -6.98 1.73
N GLN A 204 13.69 -7.79 1.54
CA GLN A 204 13.56 -9.18 1.09
C GLN A 204 12.62 -9.99 1.98
N GLN A 205 12.79 -9.93 3.31
CA GLN A 205 11.96 -10.72 4.23
C GLN A 205 10.49 -10.32 4.14
N PHE A 206 10.22 -9.01 4.09
CA PHE A 206 8.86 -8.49 3.96
C PHE A 206 8.22 -8.92 2.63
N LEU A 207 8.88 -8.68 1.50
CA LEU A 207 8.36 -9.03 0.17
C LEU A 207 8.21 -10.54 -0.02
N GLN A 208 9.12 -11.34 0.54
CA GLN A 208 8.99 -12.80 0.57
C GLN A 208 7.74 -13.22 1.37
N SER A 209 7.47 -12.59 2.51
CA SER A 209 6.26 -12.87 3.30
C SER A 209 4.97 -12.55 2.53
N VAL A 210 4.96 -11.48 1.73
CA VAL A 210 3.85 -11.12 0.85
C VAL A 210 3.61 -12.21 -0.20
N VAL A 211 4.66 -12.74 -0.83
CA VAL A 211 4.58 -13.83 -1.82
C VAL A 211 4.14 -15.16 -1.16
N ASP A 212 4.69 -15.46 0.00
CA ASP A 212 4.42 -16.71 0.72
C ASP A 212 3.03 -16.75 1.36
N ARG A 213 2.43 -15.60 1.64
CA ARG A 213 1.07 -15.51 2.18
C ARG A 213 0.09 -16.32 1.34
N ARG A 214 -0.61 -17.26 1.98
CA ARG A 214 -1.67 -18.07 1.35
C ARG A 214 -2.95 -17.25 1.28
N TRP A 215 -3.54 -17.14 0.09
CA TRP A 215 -4.80 -16.42 -0.14
C TRP A 215 -5.93 -17.43 -0.35
N THR A 216 -6.47 -17.98 0.74
CA THR A 216 -7.43 -19.10 0.66
C THR A 216 -8.89 -18.64 0.50
N LEU A 217 -9.22 -17.42 0.94
CA LEU A 217 -10.59 -16.90 0.87
C LEU A 217 -10.92 -16.33 -0.51
N ALA A 218 -9.99 -15.55 -1.09
CA ALA A 218 -10.10 -14.97 -2.42
C ALA A 218 -8.77 -15.17 -3.16
N PRO A 219 -8.50 -16.36 -3.73
CA PRO A 219 -7.22 -16.67 -4.36
C PRO A 219 -6.90 -15.73 -5.53
N ASP A 220 -5.76 -15.05 -5.48
CA ASP A 220 -5.21 -14.24 -6.57
C ASP A 220 -4.46 -15.09 -7.61
N LEU A 221 -3.90 -14.47 -8.65
CA LEU A 221 -3.18 -15.15 -9.72
C LEU A 221 -1.94 -15.87 -9.21
N LEU A 222 -1.20 -15.27 -8.26
CA LEU A 222 -0.06 -15.93 -7.64
C LEU A 222 -0.49 -17.19 -6.93
N GLU A 223 -1.54 -17.13 -6.12
CA GLU A 223 -2.10 -18.28 -5.43
C GLU A 223 -2.54 -19.38 -6.41
N ARG A 224 -3.28 -19.01 -7.47
CA ARG A 224 -3.68 -19.93 -8.55
C ARG A 224 -2.48 -20.55 -9.28
N ARG A 225 -1.34 -19.86 -9.34
CA ARG A 225 -0.09 -20.32 -9.97
C ARG A 225 0.99 -20.74 -8.98
N ARG A 226 0.66 -20.97 -7.71
CA ARG A 226 1.69 -21.13 -6.66
C ARG A 226 2.67 -22.28 -6.92
N LYS A 227 2.28 -23.30 -7.68
CA LYS A 227 3.19 -24.40 -8.05
C LYS A 227 4.46 -23.87 -8.74
N THR A 228 4.35 -22.83 -9.56
CA THR A 228 5.45 -22.29 -10.39
C THR A 228 5.85 -20.86 -10.06
N ALA A 229 4.95 -20.04 -9.51
CA ALA A 229 5.25 -18.64 -9.16
C ALA A 229 6.23 -18.57 -7.97
N ARG A 230 7.36 -17.86 -8.15
CA ARG A 230 8.39 -17.66 -7.12
C ARG A 230 8.90 -16.23 -7.16
N LEU A 231 9.29 -15.70 -6.01
CA LEU A 231 9.96 -14.42 -5.92
C LEU A 231 11.35 -14.52 -6.57
N LYS A 232 11.55 -13.81 -7.69
CA LYS A 232 12.86 -13.59 -8.30
C LYS A 232 13.39 -12.25 -7.79
N PHE A 233 14.17 -12.26 -6.72
CA PHE A 233 14.58 -11.04 -6.03
C PHE A 233 16.02 -10.63 -6.35
N VAL A 234 16.23 -9.32 -6.53
CA VAL A 234 17.53 -8.67 -6.57
C VAL A 234 17.54 -7.57 -5.51
N GLY A 235 18.35 -7.76 -4.47
CA GLY A 235 18.50 -6.79 -3.39
C GLY A 235 19.52 -5.72 -3.73
N VAL A 236 19.19 -4.48 -3.42
CA VAL A 236 20.04 -3.30 -3.64
C VAL A 236 20.33 -2.61 -2.31
N ASP A 237 21.56 -2.21 -2.06
CA ASP A 237 21.99 -1.45 -0.87
C ASP A 237 22.99 -0.34 -1.18
N ALA A 238 23.23 -0.09 -2.47
CA ALA A 238 24.05 0.98 -3.01
C ALA A 238 23.53 1.35 -4.40
N SER A 239 24.13 2.33 -5.07
CA SER A 239 23.81 2.66 -6.46
C SER A 239 23.89 1.42 -7.35
N TYR A 240 22.80 1.11 -8.05
CA TYR A 240 22.70 -0.07 -8.91
C TYR A 240 22.19 0.32 -10.30
N SER A 241 22.97 -0.03 -11.32
CA SER A 241 22.67 0.30 -12.72
C SER A 241 22.06 -0.88 -13.46
N LEU A 242 21.08 -0.59 -14.29
CA LEU A 242 20.28 -1.53 -15.06
C LEU A 242 20.30 -1.12 -16.54
N ALA A 243 20.09 -2.10 -17.43
CA ALA A 243 20.02 -1.88 -18.88
C ALA A 243 21.19 -1.03 -19.44
N GLY A 244 22.42 -1.35 -19.03
CA GLY A 244 23.61 -0.61 -19.46
C GLY A 244 23.72 0.81 -18.90
N GLY A 245 23.04 1.11 -17.78
CA GLY A 245 23.04 2.42 -17.14
C GLY A 245 21.88 3.32 -17.53
N ALA A 246 20.94 2.85 -18.37
CA ALA A 246 19.78 3.64 -18.77
C ALA A 246 18.75 3.81 -17.63
N VAL A 247 18.73 2.87 -16.68
CA VAL A 247 18.02 3.00 -15.39
C VAL A 247 19.04 2.86 -14.27
N SER A 248 18.94 3.70 -13.25
CA SER A 248 19.66 3.51 -11.99
C SER A 248 18.70 3.57 -10.81
N VAL A 249 19.01 2.80 -9.78
CA VAL A 249 18.28 2.81 -8.51
C VAL A 249 19.25 3.04 -7.37
N HIS A 250 18.83 3.83 -6.39
CA HIS A 250 19.70 4.26 -5.29
C HIS A 250 18.91 4.27 -3.99
N PRO A 251 19.47 3.78 -2.86
CA PRO A 251 18.86 4.00 -1.56
C PRO A 251 18.69 5.50 -1.27
N ILE A 252 17.57 5.89 -0.63
CA ILE A 252 17.42 7.27 -0.13
C ILE A 252 18.33 7.47 1.10
N ASP A 253 18.30 6.50 2.03
CA ASP A 253 19.07 6.47 3.28
C ASP A 253 18.77 7.63 4.24
N GLY A 254 17.49 8.01 4.36
CA GLY A 254 17.01 8.94 5.37
C GLY A 254 16.35 8.24 6.56
N ILE A 255 16.07 8.99 7.63
CA ILE A 255 15.41 8.46 8.84
C ILE A 255 13.92 8.18 8.58
N GLY A 256 13.29 8.98 7.70
CA GLY A 256 11.91 8.77 7.27
C GLY A 256 11.76 7.83 6.07
N SER A 257 12.87 7.44 5.45
CA SER A 257 12.93 6.71 4.17
C SER A 257 13.86 5.49 4.25
N GLU A 258 13.98 4.89 5.44
CA GLU A 258 14.70 3.65 5.62
C GLU A 258 14.15 2.58 4.66
N VAL A 259 15.03 1.85 3.98
CA VAL A 259 14.66 0.78 3.04
C VAL A 259 13.99 1.28 1.74
N ALA A 260 13.85 2.59 1.55
CA ALA A 260 13.32 3.17 0.33
C ALA A 260 14.38 3.40 -0.75
N LEU A 261 13.94 3.43 -2.00
CA LEU A 261 14.81 3.70 -3.16
C LEU A 261 14.30 4.91 -3.96
N ILE A 262 15.20 5.61 -4.64
CA ILE A 262 14.89 6.41 -5.83
C ILE A 262 15.21 5.60 -7.09
N GLY A 263 14.42 5.80 -8.13
CA GLY A 263 14.69 5.39 -9.49
C GLY A 263 15.04 6.59 -10.37
N TYR A 264 15.99 6.44 -11.28
CA TYR A 264 16.36 7.48 -12.24
C TYR A 264 16.44 6.92 -13.65
N LEU A 265 15.79 7.62 -14.59
CA LEU A 265 15.79 7.31 -16.01
C LEU A 265 16.63 8.34 -16.75
N VAL A 266 17.79 7.89 -17.25
CA VAL A 266 18.83 8.79 -17.80
C VAL A 266 18.35 9.52 -19.04
N ALA A 267 17.76 8.79 -20.00
CA ALA A 267 17.33 9.37 -21.28
C ALA A 267 16.26 10.48 -21.13
N ASP A 268 15.51 10.42 -20.03
CA ASP A 268 14.38 11.31 -19.77
C ASP A 268 14.65 12.34 -18.67
N HIS A 269 15.86 12.32 -18.07
CA HIS A 269 16.21 13.09 -16.88
C HIS A 269 15.10 13.06 -15.82
N PHE A 270 14.52 11.87 -15.60
CA PHE A 270 13.33 11.68 -14.80
C PHE A 270 13.63 10.90 -13.52
N LEU A 271 13.20 11.44 -12.38
CA LEU A 271 13.28 10.80 -11.07
C LEU A 271 11.93 10.18 -10.69
N TRP A 272 11.97 8.97 -10.13
CA TRP A 272 10.89 8.36 -9.38
C TRP A 272 11.29 8.23 -7.91
N ALA A 273 10.44 8.66 -6.99
CA ALA A 273 10.71 8.56 -5.56
C ALA A 273 9.50 8.06 -4.75
N SER A 274 8.52 7.43 -5.41
CA SER A 274 7.31 6.89 -4.77
C SER A 274 6.68 7.89 -3.78
N ASP A 275 6.21 7.45 -2.63
CA ASP A 275 5.60 8.31 -1.62
C ASP A 275 6.57 9.23 -0.86
N TYR A 276 7.85 9.22 -1.20
CA TYR A 276 8.85 10.09 -0.56
C TYR A 276 8.89 11.50 -1.18
N ILE A 277 8.05 11.76 -2.18
CA ILE A 277 7.65 13.12 -2.60
C ILE A 277 6.13 13.18 -2.73
N GLN A 278 5.45 13.49 -1.62
CA GLN A 278 3.98 13.50 -1.56
C GLN A 278 3.36 14.76 -2.17
N THR A 279 4.06 15.89 -2.09
CA THR A 279 3.61 17.18 -2.61
C THR A 279 4.79 18.05 -3.03
N ALA A 280 4.52 19.01 -3.91
CA ALA A 280 5.43 20.05 -4.34
C ALA A 280 4.94 21.46 -3.95
N SER A 281 3.93 21.56 -3.07
CA SER A 281 3.39 22.84 -2.58
C SER A 281 4.01 23.31 -1.27
N GLU A 282 4.51 22.37 -0.46
CA GLU A 282 5.05 22.64 0.87
C GLU A 282 6.15 21.62 1.23
N PRO A 283 7.07 21.96 2.13
CA PRO A 283 8.07 21.00 2.61
C PRO A 283 7.40 19.83 3.33
N THR A 284 7.91 18.62 3.08
CA THR A 284 7.54 17.41 3.82
C THR A 284 8.74 16.86 4.59
N LEU A 285 8.50 15.89 5.47
CA LEU A 285 9.59 15.18 6.16
C LEU A 285 10.53 14.45 5.19
N TYR A 286 9.98 13.89 4.10
CA TYR A 286 10.70 12.98 3.20
C TYR A 286 11.43 13.70 2.05
N THR A 287 10.84 14.79 1.53
CA THR A 287 11.38 15.50 0.36
C THR A 287 12.86 15.93 0.53
N PRO A 288 13.30 16.45 1.70
CA PRO A 288 14.71 16.78 1.91
C PRO A 288 15.64 15.56 1.86
N GLU A 289 15.18 14.38 2.27
CA GLU A 289 15.96 13.14 2.21
C GLU A 289 16.17 12.70 0.76
N VAL A 290 15.11 12.75 -0.05
CA VAL A 290 15.19 12.49 -1.49
C VAL A 290 16.13 13.47 -2.18
N TRP A 291 16.01 14.77 -1.89
CA TRP A 291 16.89 15.79 -2.46
C TRP A 291 18.36 15.54 -2.09
N ARG A 292 18.67 15.22 -0.82
CA ARG A 292 20.03 14.87 -0.39
C ARG A 292 20.54 13.59 -1.06
N ALA A 293 19.70 12.58 -1.27
CA ALA A 293 20.07 11.37 -1.99
C ALA A 293 20.47 11.69 -3.44
N VAL A 294 19.67 12.51 -4.14
CA VAL A 294 19.96 13.00 -5.50
C VAL A 294 21.31 13.71 -5.57
N GLN A 295 21.60 14.62 -4.61
CA GLN A 295 22.90 15.29 -4.54
C GLN A 295 24.04 14.32 -4.26
N ARG A 296 23.85 13.40 -3.31
CA ARG A 296 24.85 12.41 -2.89
C ARG A 296 25.30 11.52 -4.04
N VAL A 297 24.38 11.12 -4.91
CA VAL A 297 24.67 10.25 -6.07
C VAL A 297 24.91 11.03 -7.37
N GLY A 298 24.93 12.36 -7.31
CA GLY A 298 25.25 13.23 -8.45
C GLY A 298 24.23 13.15 -9.59
N LEU A 299 22.95 12.98 -9.27
CA LEU A 299 21.88 12.95 -10.27
C LEU A 299 21.41 14.36 -10.64
N HIS A 300 21.02 14.53 -11.90
CA HIS A 300 20.49 15.78 -12.44
C HIS A 300 19.11 15.56 -13.09
N PRO A 301 18.06 15.36 -12.27
CA PRO A 301 16.70 15.29 -12.78
C PRO A 301 16.20 16.67 -13.25
N GLU A 302 15.46 16.67 -14.35
CA GLU A 302 14.70 17.83 -14.82
C GLU A 302 13.24 17.77 -14.33
N ARG A 303 12.77 16.57 -14.02
CA ARG A 303 11.38 16.27 -13.68
C ARG A 303 11.29 15.07 -12.75
N THR A 304 10.21 15.04 -11.98
CA THR A 304 9.89 13.95 -11.07
C THR A 304 8.40 13.65 -11.12
N ALA A 305 8.04 12.43 -10.75
CA ALA A 305 6.69 12.08 -10.33
C ALA A 305 6.79 11.09 -9.17
N ALA A 306 5.65 10.87 -8.53
CA ALA A 306 5.54 10.03 -7.35
C ALA A 306 4.12 9.47 -7.26
N GLU A 307 3.86 8.59 -6.30
CA GLU A 307 2.55 7.94 -6.10
C GLU A 307 1.41 8.96 -6.03
N HIS A 308 1.63 10.05 -5.28
CA HIS A 308 0.66 11.12 -5.05
C HIS A 308 1.02 12.45 -5.74
N LEU A 309 2.12 12.49 -6.49
CA LEU A 309 2.56 13.70 -7.18
C LEU A 309 2.47 13.52 -8.70
N PRO A 310 1.69 14.36 -9.41
CA PRO A 310 1.70 14.37 -10.87
C PRO A 310 3.09 14.78 -11.40
N LEU A 311 3.33 14.57 -12.70
CA LEU A 311 4.57 14.99 -13.34
C LEU A 311 4.89 16.46 -13.05
N THR A 312 6.03 16.68 -12.40
CA THR A 312 6.40 17.96 -11.79
C THR A 312 7.85 18.32 -12.16
N PRO A 313 8.14 19.58 -12.53
CA PRO A 313 9.52 20.04 -12.72
C PRO A 313 10.34 19.88 -11.45
N TRP A 314 11.56 19.36 -11.57
CA TRP A 314 12.44 19.14 -10.43
C TRP A 314 12.78 20.45 -9.69
N SER A 315 12.82 21.57 -10.40
CA SER A 315 13.06 22.90 -9.81
C SER A 315 12.11 23.25 -8.67
N LYS A 316 10.85 22.75 -8.71
CA LYS A 316 9.89 22.95 -7.61
C LYS A 316 10.33 22.22 -6.34
N ILE A 317 10.95 21.05 -6.48
CA ILE A 317 11.49 20.30 -5.34
C ILE A 317 12.68 21.03 -4.74
N GLU A 318 13.54 21.60 -5.59
CA GLU A 318 14.70 22.40 -5.17
C GLU A 318 14.29 23.70 -4.48
N GLU A 319 13.22 24.35 -4.94
CA GLU A 319 12.65 25.55 -4.30
C GLU A 319 12.21 25.27 -2.87
N LEU A 320 11.65 24.08 -2.59
CA LEU A 320 11.25 23.67 -1.24
C LEU A 320 12.42 23.39 -0.29
N GLN A 321 13.66 23.37 -0.78
CA GLN A 321 14.85 23.15 0.05
C GLN A 321 15.58 24.45 0.44
N LYS A 322 15.13 25.59 -0.07
CA LYS A 322 15.69 26.92 0.21
C LYS A 322 14.97 27.57 1.39
#